data_AF-A0A8E6EYL8-F1
#
_entry.id   AF-A0A8E6EYL8-F1
#
_cell.length_a   1.000
_cell.length_b   1.000
_cell.length_c   1.000
_cell.angle_alpha   90.00
_cell.angle_beta   90.00
_cell.angle_gamma   90.00
#
_symmetry.space_group_name_H-M   'P 1'
#
loop_
_entity.id
_entity.type
_entity.pdbx_description
1 polymer ?
#
loop_
_entity_poly.entity_id
_entity_poly.type
_entity_poly.pdbx_seq_one_letter_code
_entity_poly.pdbx_strand_id
1 'polypeptide(L)'
;MYRRFALLFVFALAVASSARAEAPLPDGKWLLTSIGSPLIESKVMILDIETKDNKTTAKILALPGKQTVVIKDSKITDKEIRITFGNGLTFHAEIGADKSSIRGAYGNESRYGRAKLAPTDMDRIAANEVITRTVPPATYKEVTDLNVKPILLQQQIRTEKDAEKKKELQTKLAEAQKEAAEKVPGLLRKTVEESSSTLAGATAANQLLTSATKWKVEKPEAEKLVKIIQTESKLYGSLFERFTTFSLANTLSNQKGLETLALEVAVPLTKSLSDKDPTSFQVSVLDTYKSILESNGKKQELAEIEARLTKLETLLDQEYLATVPPFKPATYSGRKNSEANQVVMMELFTGAQCPPCVAADVAFDALHKTYKHSELVLVQYHMHIPGPDPLTNTDTIARWDYYRKTIGADKVRGTPTTIFNGVSKAGGGGGMANSESKYKQYRDIIDEILEEKTPVKLTGHAVRTGSGISINLDVSGVDPAESLKLRTLVVEDVVKYVGGNKLRFHHQVVRSMPGGAAGFEIKEKSFKHEVKADVSTIRQGLTKYLDDFVAGGSSFANKTRPLDMKDLKVIAFIQDDNTGKVLQAVELPLDDHASATLETTRK
;
A
#
# COMPACT_ATOMS: atom_id res chain seq x y z
N MET A 1 18.02 -83.44 -40.71
CA MET A 1 18.19 -82.51 -39.59
C MET A 1 17.66 -81.14 -40.03
N TYR A 2 16.65 -80.61 -39.33
CA TYR A 2 16.02 -79.29 -39.46
C TYR A 2 15.59 -78.75 -40.84
N ARG A 3 14.27 -78.68 -41.06
CA ARG A 3 13.65 -77.66 -41.93
C ARG A 3 12.60 -76.90 -41.13
N ARG A 4 12.83 -75.59 -41.00
CA ARG A 4 12.00 -74.61 -40.28
C ARG A 4 10.72 -74.33 -41.07
N PHE A 5 9.57 -74.38 -40.39
CA PHE A 5 8.31 -73.79 -40.85
C PHE A 5 8.13 -72.42 -40.20
N ALA A 6 7.88 -71.40 -41.01
CA ALA A 6 7.51 -70.07 -40.56
C ALA A 6 5.98 -70.02 -40.38
N LEU A 7 5.51 -69.63 -39.18
CA LEU A 7 4.12 -69.27 -38.94
C LEU A 7 4.02 -67.74 -38.92
N LEU A 8 3.20 -67.18 -39.82
CA LEU A 8 2.79 -65.78 -39.83
C LEU A 8 1.72 -65.56 -38.74
N PHE A 9 1.99 -64.66 -37.79
CA PHE A 9 0.98 -64.06 -36.91
C PHE A 9 0.59 -62.70 -37.48
N VAL A 10 -0.69 -62.52 -37.80
CA VAL A 10 -1.28 -61.22 -38.16
C VAL A 10 -1.74 -60.55 -36.86
N PHE A 11 -1.06 -59.47 -36.47
CA PHE A 11 -1.51 -58.57 -35.39
C PHE A 11 -2.48 -57.54 -35.97
N ALA A 12 -3.73 -57.57 -35.52
CA ALA A 12 -4.68 -56.47 -35.73
C ALA A 12 -4.35 -55.33 -34.75
N LEU A 13 -3.82 -54.22 -35.25
CA LEU A 13 -3.67 -52.98 -34.48
C LEU A 13 -5.06 -52.33 -34.33
N ALA A 14 -5.59 -52.30 -33.11
CA ALA A 14 -6.69 -51.42 -32.74
C ALA A 14 -6.14 -49.98 -32.63
N VAL A 15 -6.51 -49.12 -33.58
CA VAL A 15 -6.24 -47.68 -33.49
C VAL A 15 -7.22 -47.10 -32.46
N ALA A 16 -6.74 -46.88 -31.24
CA ALA A 16 -7.47 -46.08 -30.26
C ALA A 16 -7.52 -44.64 -30.77
N SER A 17 -8.71 -44.16 -31.15
CA SER A 17 -8.91 -42.73 -31.41
C SER A 17 -8.70 -41.99 -30.09
N SER A 18 -7.61 -41.22 -29.99
CA SER A 18 -7.42 -40.27 -28.91
C SER A 18 -8.47 -39.16 -29.09
N ALA A 19 -9.61 -39.30 -28.42
CA ALA A 19 -10.60 -38.24 -28.35
C ALA A 19 -9.91 -36.96 -27.89
N ARG A 20 -9.93 -35.92 -28.74
CA ARG A 20 -9.37 -34.61 -28.44
C ARG A 20 -10.11 -34.08 -27.20
N ALA A 21 -9.40 -33.81 -26.12
CA ALA A 21 -10.01 -33.22 -24.93
C ALA A 21 -10.73 -31.92 -25.33
N GLU A 22 -11.97 -31.76 -24.90
CA GLU A 22 -12.76 -30.56 -25.19
C GLU A 22 -12.04 -29.33 -24.64
N ALA A 23 -12.00 -28.25 -25.42
CA ALA A 23 -11.37 -27.02 -24.98
C ALA A 23 -12.04 -26.50 -23.69
N PRO A 24 -11.27 -26.01 -22.71
CA PRO A 24 -11.79 -25.35 -21.52
C PRO A 24 -12.89 -24.32 -21.80
N LEU A 25 -12.67 -23.52 -22.84
CA LEU A 25 -13.59 -22.51 -23.35
C LEU A 25 -13.63 -22.57 -24.87
N PRO A 26 -14.80 -22.28 -25.49
CA PRO A 26 -14.87 -21.99 -26.90
C PRO A 26 -13.91 -20.86 -27.30
N ASP A 27 -13.18 -21.08 -28.39
CA ASP A 27 -12.33 -20.06 -29.00
C ASP A 27 -13.20 -18.88 -29.48
N GLY A 28 -12.66 -17.66 -29.39
CA GLY A 28 -13.31 -16.44 -29.84
C GLY A 28 -13.19 -15.28 -28.85
N LYS A 29 -14.05 -14.28 -29.03
CA LYS A 29 -14.02 -13.03 -28.25
C LYS A 29 -14.89 -13.14 -27.00
N TRP A 30 -14.36 -12.69 -25.89
CA TRP A 30 -15.00 -12.71 -24.58
C TRP A 30 -14.92 -11.34 -23.90
N LEU A 31 -16.05 -10.85 -23.43
CA LEU A 31 -16.15 -9.59 -22.70
C LEU A 31 -16.01 -9.84 -21.19
N LEU A 32 -14.95 -9.28 -20.59
CA LEU A 32 -14.84 -9.19 -19.14
C LEU A 32 -15.65 -7.99 -18.65
N THR A 33 -16.59 -8.24 -17.76
CA THR A 33 -17.48 -7.23 -17.16
C THR A 33 -17.36 -7.26 -15.65
N SER A 34 -17.07 -6.10 -15.04
CA SER A 34 -17.13 -5.92 -13.59
C SER A 34 -18.54 -5.51 -13.17
N ILE A 35 -19.03 -6.07 -12.08
CA ILE A 35 -20.39 -5.86 -11.56
C ILE A 35 -20.26 -5.11 -10.23
N GLY A 36 -20.29 -3.79 -10.31
CA GLY A 36 -20.05 -2.91 -9.15
C GLY A 36 -21.24 -2.81 -8.22
N SER A 37 -22.46 -2.86 -8.75
CA SER A 37 -23.70 -2.73 -7.98
C SER A 37 -24.88 -3.36 -8.73
N PRO A 38 -26.06 -3.47 -8.09
CA PRO A 38 -27.29 -3.87 -8.78
C PRO A 38 -27.73 -2.92 -9.90
N LEU A 39 -27.09 -1.77 -10.07
CA LEU A 39 -27.45 -0.70 -11.01
C LEU A 39 -26.48 -0.56 -12.18
N ILE A 40 -25.23 -1.01 -12.00
CA ILE A 40 -24.12 -0.67 -12.89
C ILE A 40 -23.21 -1.87 -13.08
N GLU A 41 -23.06 -2.22 -14.35
CA GLU A 41 -21.97 -3.05 -14.85
C GLU A 41 -20.98 -2.20 -15.64
N SER A 42 -19.70 -2.58 -15.62
CA SER A 42 -18.63 -1.89 -16.34
C SER A 42 -17.89 -2.86 -17.24
N LYS A 43 -17.90 -2.60 -18.55
CA LYS A 43 -17.11 -3.34 -19.55
C LYS A 43 -15.63 -3.04 -19.32
N VAL A 44 -14.86 -4.06 -18.95
CA VAL A 44 -13.46 -3.91 -18.56
C VAL A 44 -12.55 -4.06 -19.77
N MET A 45 -12.71 -5.15 -20.52
CA MET A 45 -11.88 -5.48 -21.68
C MET A 45 -12.51 -6.58 -22.53
N ILE A 46 -12.10 -6.64 -23.80
CA ILE A 46 -12.40 -7.77 -24.68
C ILE A 46 -11.13 -8.62 -24.77
N LEU A 47 -11.29 -9.90 -24.47
CA LEU A 47 -10.27 -10.92 -24.57
C LEU A 47 -10.51 -11.76 -25.82
N ASP A 48 -9.46 -12.09 -26.53
CA ASP A 48 -9.46 -13.11 -27.57
C ASP A 48 -8.90 -14.40 -26.96
N ILE A 49 -9.71 -15.46 -26.94
CA ILE A 49 -9.36 -16.76 -26.36
C ILE A 49 -9.13 -17.75 -27.49
N GLU A 50 -7.97 -18.38 -27.49
CA GLU A 50 -7.56 -19.35 -28.51
C GLU A 50 -6.98 -20.61 -27.87
N THR A 51 -7.35 -21.77 -28.40
CA THR A 51 -6.84 -23.06 -27.96
C THR A 51 -5.97 -23.68 -29.05
N LYS A 52 -4.65 -23.73 -28.79
CA LYS A 52 -3.67 -24.35 -29.68
C LYS A 52 -2.86 -25.38 -28.93
N ASP A 53 -2.64 -26.55 -29.53
CA ASP A 53 -1.83 -27.63 -28.94
C ASP A 53 -2.28 -28.03 -27.52
N ASN A 54 -3.61 -28.11 -27.30
CA ASN A 54 -4.27 -28.36 -26.01
C ASN A 54 -3.98 -27.32 -24.91
N LYS A 55 -3.46 -26.14 -25.28
CA LYS A 55 -3.26 -25.01 -24.38
C LYS A 55 -4.18 -23.86 -24.78
N THR A 56 -5.07 -23.49 -23.88
CA THR A 56 -5.92 -22.31 -24.03
C THR A 56 -5.19 -21.08 -23.50
N THR A 57 -5.15 -20.02 -24.30
CA THR A 57 -4.51 -18.75 -23.96
C THR A 57 -5.47 -17.59 -24.19
N ALA A 58 -5.23 -16.46 -23.54
CA ALA A 58 -5.98 -15.23 -23.73
C ALA A 58 -5.06 -14.10 -24.19
N LYS A 59 -5.57 -13.23 -25.06
CA LYS A 59 -4.94 -11.97 -25.48
C LYS A 59 -5.94 -10.83 -25.26
N ILE A 60 -5.45 -9.63 -24.94
CA ILE A 60 -6.32 -8.46 -24.86
C ILE A 60 -6.54 -7.93 -26.28
N LEU A 61 -7.79 -7.99 -26.75
CA LEU A 61 -8.19 -7.48 -28.05
C LEU A 61 -8.54 -5.98 -27.99
N ALA A 62 -9.23 -5.55 -26.93
CA ALA A 62 -9.64 -4.16 -26.77
C ALA A 62 -9.76 -3.73 -25.30
N LEU A 63 -9.42 -2.46 -25.05
CA LEU A 63 -9.57 -1.77 -23.77
C LEU A 63 -10.39 -0.47 -23.96
N PRO A 64 -11.13 -0.02 -22.94
CA PRO A 64 -11.81 1.27 -22.99
C PRO A 64 -10.81 2.43 -22.88
N GLY A 65 -10.89 3.39 -23.80
CA GLY A 65 -10.06 4.60 -23.81
C GLY A 65 -8.60 4.35 -24.22
N LYS A 66 -7.67 5.20 -23.75
CA LYS A 66 -6.24 5.15 -24.11
C LYS A 66 -5.39 4.31 -23.14
N GLN A 67 -5.99 3.30 -22.52
CA GLN A 67 -5.32 2.48 -21.52
C GLN A 67 -4.38 1.45 -22.16
N THR A 68 -3.27 1.17 -21.48
CA THR A 68 -2.35 0.09 -21.85
C THR A 68 -2.26 -0.89 -20.68
N VAL A 69 -2.74 -2.11 -20.92
CA VAL A 69 -2.68 -3.23 -19.97
C VAL A 69 -2.20 -4.44 -20.75
N VAL A 70 -1.33 -5.24 -20.13
CA VAL A 70 -0.84 -6.51 -20.68
C VAL A 70 -1.32 -7.66 -19.81
N ILE A 71 -1.42 -8.86 -20.39
CA ILE A 71 -1.56 -10.09 -19.59
C ILE A 71 -0.16 -10.48 -19.12
N LYS A 72 0.02 -10.58 -17.81
CA LYS A 72 1.26 -11.02 -17.17
C LYS A 72 1.33 -12.55 -17.10
N ASP A 73 0.21 -13.18 -16.75
CA ASP A 73 0.08 -14.63 -16.66
C ASP A 73 -1.37 -15.06 -16.93
N SER A 74 -1.56 -16.26 -17.46
CA SER A 74 -2.90 -16.83 -17.67
C SER A 74 -2.89 -18.34 -17.53
N LYS A 75 -3.83 -18.85 -16.74
CA LYS A 75 -4.13 -20.28 -16.59
C LYS A 75 -5.61 -20.47 -16.88
N ILE A 76 -5.91 -21.15 -17.99
CA ILE A 76 -7.27 -21.48 -18.40
C ILE A 76 -7.35 -23.01 -18.54
N THR A 77 -8.16 -23.62 -17.68
CA THR A 77 -8.36 -25.08 -17.59
C THR A 77 -9.85 -25.37 -17.61
N ASP A 78 -10.24 -26.63 -17.76
CA ASP A 78 -11.63 -27.09 -17.71
C ASP A 78 -12.37 -26.73 -16.39
N LYS A 79 -11.62 -26.41 -15.33
CA LYS A 79 -12.15 -26.11 -13.98
C LYS A 79 -11.99 -24.67 -13.53
N GLU A 80 -10.98 -23.97 -14.02
CA GLU A 80 -10.55 -22.67 -13.49
C GLU A 80 -10.07 -21.75 -14.62
N ILE A 81 -10.47 -20.48 -14.54
CA ILE A 81 -9.87 -19.36 -15.26
C ILE A 81 -9.14 -18.50 -14.25
N ARG A 82 -7.86 -18.23 -14.52
CA ARG A 82 -7.07 -17.20 -13.83
C ARG A 82 -6.31 -16.38 -14.86
N ILE A 83 -6.56 -15.09 -14.90
CA ILE A 83 -5.86 -14.16 -15.80
C ILE A 83 -5.34 -13.01 -14.96
N THR A 84 -4.03 -12.87 -14.87
CA THR A 84 -3.35 -11.80 -14.13
C THR A 84 -2.81 -10.77 -15.10
N PHE A 85 -3.12 -9.51 -14.83
CA PHE A 85 -2.79 -8.36 -15.66
C PHE A 85 -1.53 -7.64 -15.13
N GLY A 86 -0.85 -6.91 -16.01
CA GLY A 86 0.40 -6.19 -15.69
C GLY A 86 0.23 -5.09 -14.63
N ASN A 87 -1.00 -4.65 -14.36
CA ASN A 87 -1.33 -3.71 -13.30
C ASN A 87 -1.61 -4.40 -11.94
N GLY A 88 -1.44 -5.72 -11.85
CA GLY A 88 -1.64 -6.51 -10.63
C GLY A 88 -3.08 -6.95 -10.38
N LEU A 89 -4.04 -6.56 -11.23
CA LEU A 89 -5.40 -7.09 -11.16
C LEU A 89 -5.45 -8.52 -11.70
N THR A 90 -6.42 -9.31 -11.23
CA THR A 90 -6.64 -10.68 -11.65
C THR A 90 -8.14 -10.92 -11.82
N PHE A 91 -8.52 -11.59 -12.91
CA PHE A 91 -9.82 -12.26 -13.02
C PHE A 91 -9.65 -13.73 -12.64
N HIS A 92 -10.46 -14.22 -11.71
CA HIS A 92 -10.46 -15.60 -11.26
C HIS A 92 -11.88 -16.15 -11.21
N ALA A 93 -12.13 -17.29 -11.85
CA ALA A 93 -13.43 -17.94 -11.89
C ALA A 93 -13.30 -19.46 -11.88
N GLU A 94 -14.29 -20.13 -11.32
CA GLU A 94 -14.49 -21.57 -11.45
C GLU A 94 -15.42 -21.82 -12.64
N ILE A 95 -15.05 -22.73 -13.53
CA ILE A 95 -15.86 -23.06 -14.70
C ILE A 95 -16.91 -24.09 -14.31
N GLY A 96 -18.18 -23.67 -14.38
CA GLY A 96 -19.33 -24.55 -14.23
C GLY A 96 -19.76 -25.20 -15.55
N ALA A 97 -20.86 -25.96 -15.51
CA ALA A 97 -21.44 -26.57 -16.71
C ALA A 97 -21.93 -25.52 -17.74
N ASP A 98 -22.43 -24.37 -17.26
CA ASP A 98 -22.81 -23.25 -18.10
C ASP A 98 -21.59 -22.40 -18.49
N LYS A 99 -21.18 -22.52 -19.76
CA LYS A 99 -20.09 -21.74 -20.34
C LYS A 99 -20.56 -20.45 -21.04
N SER A 100 -21.86 -20.13 -21.01
CA SER A 100 -22.39 -18.92 -21.67
C SER A 100 -22.05 -17.62 -20.92
N SER A 101 -21.83 -17.71 -19.62
CA SER A 101 -21.45 -16.58 -18.78
C SER A 101 -20.75 -17.08 -17.52
N ILE A 102 -19.44 -16.88 -17.46
CA ILE A 102 -18.60 -17.41 -16.38
C ILE A 102 -18.43 -16.34 -15.33
N ARG A 103 -19.03 -16.57 -14.16
CA ARG A 103 -18.98 -15.64 -13.03
C ARG A 103 -17.73 -15.88 -12.19
N GLY A 104 -17.12 -14.80 -11.74
CA GLY A 104 -15.88 -14.83 -10.99
C GLY A 104 -15.62 -13.58 -10.18
N ALA A 105 -14.42 -13.52 -9.62
CA ALA A 105 -13.86 -12.36 -8.95
C ALA A 105 -12.94 -11.59 -9.91
N TYR A 106 -13.05 -10.26 -9.93
CA TYR A 106 -12.08 -9.38 -10.58
C TYR A 106 -11.54 -8.38 -9.58
N GLY A 107 -10.21 -8.30 -9.45
CA GLY A 107 -9.58 -7.42 -8.48
C GLY A 107 -8.20 -7.91 -8.07
N ASN A 108 -7.79 -7.59 -6.84
CA ASN A 108 -6.55 -8.07 -6.26
C ASN A 108 -6.78 -8.44 -4.78
N GLU A 109 -5.72 -8.83 -4.08
CA GLU A 109 -5.79 -9.27 -2.69
C GLU A 109 -6.41 -8.24 -1.73
N SER A 110 -6.32 -6.94 -2.04
CA SER A 110 -6.94 -5.91 -1.20
C SER A 110 -8.42 -5.69 -1.52
N ARG A 111 -8.87 -6.05 -2.72
CA ARG A 111 -10.26 -5.90 -3.14
C ARG A 111 -10.60 -6.80 -4.31
N TYR A 112 -11.48 -7.77 -4.09
CA TYR A 112 -12.17 -8.48 -5.15
C TYR A 112 -13.59 -7.96 -5.33
N GLY A 113 -13.95 -7.67 -6.57
CA GLY A 113 -15.33 -7.37 -6.99
C GLY A 113 -15.93 -8.54 -7.77
N ARG A 114 -17.25 -8.54 -7.90
CA ARG A 114 -17.97 -9.46 -8.77
C ARG A 114 -17.64 -9.16 -10.23
N ALA A 115 -17.47 -10.20 -11.03
CA ALA A 115 -17.28 -10.08 -12.46
C ALA A 115 -17.88 -11.25 -13.22
N LYS A 116 -18.02 -11.09 -14.51
CA LYS A 116 -18.38 -12.15 -15.45
C LYS A 116 -17.56 -12.05 -16.73
N LEU A 117 -17.30 -13.18 -17.33
CA LEU A 117 -16.68 -13.32 -18.64
C LEU A 117 -17.69 -14.03 -19.56
N ALA A 118 -18.13 -13.38 -20.63
CA ALA A 118 -19.14 -13.91 -21.54
C ALA A 118 -18.73 -13.73 -23.00
N PRO A 119 -19.13 -14.63 -23.93
CA PRO A 119 -18.87 -14.46 -25.35
C PRO A 119 -19.43 -13.14 -25.88
N THR A 120 -18.77 -12.55 -26.87
CA THR A 120 -19.19 -11.27 -27.45
C THR A 120 -18.82 -11.14 -28.92
N ASP A 121 -19.64 -10.43 -29.70
CA ASP A 121 -19.30 -10.03 -31.07
C ASP A 121 -18.62 -8.64 -31.14
N MET A 122 -18.37 -8.01 -29.98
CA MET A 122 -17.76 -6.68 -29.93
C MET A 122 -16.29 -6.72 -30.38
N ASP A 123 -15.89 -5.74 -31.19
CA ASP A 123 -14.48 -5.50 -31.57
C ASP A 123 -13.81 -4.39 -30.75
N ARG A 124 -14.62 -3.53 -30.13
CA ARG A 124 -14.17 -2.37 -29.37
C ARG A 124 -15.14 -2.04 -28.25
N ILE A 125 -14.67 -1.34 -27.22
CA ILE A 125 -15.53 -0.77 -26.17
C ILE A 125 -15.56 0.75 -26.36
N ALA A 126 -16.67 1.28 -26.87
CA ALA A 126 -16.82 2.72 -27.03
C ALA A 126 -16.94 3.43 -25.67
N ALA A 127 -16.47 4.67 -25.57
CA ALA A 127 -16.43 5.42 -24.30
C ALA A 127 -17.81 5.55 -23.62
N ASN A 128 -18.87 5.67 -24.42
CA ASN A 128 -20.27 5.74 -23.96
C ASN A 128 -20.88 4.37 -23.64
N GLU A 129 -20.21 3.26 -23.97
CA GLU A 129 -20.67 1.89 -23.74
C GLU A 129 -19.96 1.19 -22.58
N VAL A 130 -18.97 1.86 -21.96
CA VAL A 130 -18.22 1.34 -20.82
C VAL A 130 -19.17 0.96 -19.68
N ILE A 131 -20.20 1.77 -19.46
CA ILE A 131 -21.17 1.59 -18.37
C ILE A 131 -22.47 1.06 -18.93
N THR A 132 -22.92 -0.09 -18.42
CA THR A 132 -24.25 -0.62 -18.67
C THR A 132 -25.11 -0.39 -17.42
N ARG A 133 -26.23 0.31 -17.57
CA ARG A 133 -27.19 0.52 -16.49
C ARG A 133 -28.17 -0.63 -16.43
N THR A 134 -28.33 -1.21 -15.26
CA THR A 134 -29.30 -2.26 -14.98
C THR A 134 -30.51 -1.67 -14.26
N VAL A 135 -31.69 -2.27 -14.45
CA VAL A 135 -32.91 -1.86 -13.75
C VAL A 135 -33.02 -2.70 -12.48
N PRO A 136 -32.86 -2.10 -11.28
CA PRO A 136 -33.02 -2.82 -10.03
C PRO A 136 -34.52 -3.03 -9.74
N PRO A 137 -34.87 -3.83 -8.72
CA PRO A 137 -36.20 -3.79 -8.13
C PRO A 137 -36.61 -2.35 -7.75
N ALA A 138 -37.89 -2.01 -7.93
CA ALA A 138 -38.40 -0.66 -7.69
C ALA A 138 -38.12 -0.18 -6.25
N THR A 139 -38.21 -1.09 -5.27
CA THR A 139 -37.91 -0.83 -3.87
C THR A 139 -36.44 -0.44 -3.65
N TYR A 140 -35.49 -1.13 -4.29
CA TYR A 140 -34.09 -0.77 -4.24
C TYR A 140 -33.76 0.52 -5.01
N LYS A 141 -34.50 0.81 -6.09
CA LYS A 141 -34.39 2.10 -6.78
C LYS A 141 -34.73 3.26 -5.85
N GLU A 142 -35.83 3.15 -5.09
CA GLU A 142 -36.23 4.17 -4.13
C GLU A 142 -35.15 4.39 -3.04
N VAL A 143 -34.56 3.30 -2.51
CA VAL A 143 -33.41 3.39 -1.60
C VAL A 143 -32.26 4.19 -2.22
N THR A 144 -31.95 3.92 -3.48
CA THR A 144 -30.87 4.59 -4.19
C THR A 144 -31.17 6.09 -4.35
N ASP A 145 -32.38 6.43 -4.78
CA ASP A 145 -32.79 7.82 -5.01
C ASP A 145 -32.74 8.62 -3.68
N LEU A 146 -33.18 8.02 -2.57
CA LEU A 146 -33.09 8.62 -1.23
C LEU A 146 -31.65 8.85 -0.76
N ASN A 147 -30.73 7.93 -1.05
CA ASN A 147 -29.33 8.06 -0.66
C ASN A 147 -28.55 9.04 -1.55
N VAL A 148 -28.91 9.17 -2.83
CA VAL A 148 -28.24 10.07 -3.78
C VAL A 148 -28.64 11.54 -3.55
N LYS A 149 -29.88 11.81 -3.16
CA LYS A 149 -30.42 13.16 -2.96
C LYS A 149 -29.56 14.03 -2.00
N PRO A 150 -29.17 13.57 -0.80
CA PRO A 150 -28.25 14.30 0.07
C PRO A 150 -26.88 14.61 -0.56
N ILE A 151 -26.31 13.67 -1.34
CA ILE A 151 -25.00 13.84 -1.98
C ILE A 151 -25.05 14.96 -3.02
N LEU A 152 -26.11 14.99 -3.85
CA LEU A 152 -26.31 16.04 -4.85
C LEU A 152 -26.50 17.41 -4.20
N LEU A 153 -27.30 17.49 -3.12
CA LEU A 153 -27.48 18.73 -2.35
C LEU A 153 -26.15 19.22 -1.75
N GLN A 154 -25.33 18.30 -1.21
CA GLN A 154 -24.03 18.66 -0.65
C GLN A 154 -23.06 19.18 -1.72
N GLN A 155 -23.08 18.61 -2.93
CA GLN A 155 -22.30 19.12 -4.06
C GLN A 155 -22.77 20.52 -4.46
N GLN A 156 -24.08 20.75 -4.55
CA GLN A 156 -24.65 22.07 -4.84
C GLN A 156 -24.23 23.12 -3.80
N ILE A 157 -24.28 22.79 -2.50
CA ILE A 157 -23.84 23.67 -1.40
C ILE A 157 -22.36 24.08 -1.53
N ARG A 158 -21.51 23.18 -2.03
CA ARG A 158 -20.07 23.47 -2.21
C ARG A 158 -19.81 24.44 -3.36
N THR A 159 -20.64 24.40 -4.40
CA THR A 159 -20.49 25.25 -5.59
C THR A 159 -21.30 26.55 -5.52
N GLU A 160 -22.31 26.61 -4.65
CA GLU A 160 -23.17 27.78 -4.47
C GLU A 160 -22.41 28.94 -3.80
N LYS A 161 -22.53 30.12 -4.40
CA LYS A 161 -21.88 31.36 -3.95
C LYS A 161 -22.83 32.26 -3.19
N ASP A 162 -24.13 32.17 -3.46
CA ASP A 162 -25.15 32.97 -2.78
C ASP A 162 -25.43 32.41 -1.37
N ALA A 163 -25.31 33.26 -0.35
CA ALA A 163 -25.41 32.86 1.04
C ALA A 163 -26.81 32.36 1.42
N GLU A 164 -27.87 32.97 0.90
CA GLU A 164 -29.25 32.60 1.20
C GLU A 164 -29.64 31.30 0.52
N LYS A 165 -29.29 31.12 -0.77
CA LYS A 165 -29.47 29.84 -1.47
C LYS A 165 -28.69 28.72 -0.82
N LYS A 166 -27.47 29.00 -0.34
CA LYS A 166 -26.67 28.01 0.39
C LYS A 166 -27.35 27.57 1.67
N LYS A 167 -27.95 28.50 2.43
CA LYS A 167 -28.73 28.20 3.64
C LYS A 167 -29.99 27.38 3.31
N GLU A 168 -30.69 27.70 2.23
CA GLU A 168 -31.84 26.93 1.75
C GLU A 168 -31.44 25.48 1.40
N LEU A 169 -30.34 25.31 0.65
CA LEU A 169 -29.82 23.99 0.29
C LEU A 169 -29.39 23.20 1.54
N GLN A 170 -28.84 23.86 2.57
CA GLN A 170 -28.51 23.22 3.85
C GLN A 170 -29.76 22.70 4.57
N THR A 171 -30.86 23.45 4.57
CA THR A 171 -32.15 22.99 5.11
C THR A 171 -32.66 21.78 4.33
N LYS A 172 -32.66 21.85 2.99
CA LYS A 172 -33.06 20.73 2.12
C LYS A 172 -32.19 19.49 2.34
N LEU A 173 -30.89 19.67 2.58
CA LEU A 173 -29.97 18.59 2.89
C LEU A 173 -30.36 17.90 4.21
N ALA A 174 -30.62 18.68 5.27
CA ALA A 174 -31.05 18.14 6.56
C ALA A 174 -32.37 17.37 6.45
N GLU A 175 -33.34 17.91 5.70
CA GLU A 175 -34.63 17.23 5.42
C GLU A 175 -34.43 15.94 4.64
N ALA A 176 -33.62 15.95 3.57
CA ALA A 176 -33.33 14.77 2.77
C ALA A 176 -32.59 13.69 3.59
N GLN A 177 -31.67 14.09 4.47
CA GLN A 177 -30.98 13.17 5.38
C GLN A 177 -31.93 12.55 6.40
N LYS A 178 -32.85 13.35 6.96
CA LYS A 178 -33.89 12.85 7.87
C LYS A 178 -34.81 11.86 7.15
N GLU A 179 -35.30 12.23 5.98
CA GLU A 179 -36.16 11.36 5.15
C GLU A 179 -35.47 10.02 4.84
N ALA A 180 -34.20 10.06 4.41
CA ALA A 180 -33.44 8.85 4.14
C ALA A 180 -33.24 8.01 5.42
N ALA A 181 -32.90 8.63 6.55
CA ALA A 181 -32.70 7.91 7.81
C ALA A 181 -33.97 7.19 8.29
N GLU A 182 -35.15 7.75 8.03
CA GLU A 182 -36.44 7.17 8.40
C GLU A 182 -36.89 6.06 7.42
N LYS A 183 -36.78 6.29 6.10
CA LYS A 183 -37.37 5.39 5.09
C LYS A 183 -36.44 4.26 4.63
N VAL A 184 -35.14 4.53 4.49
CA VAL A 184 -34.17 3.58 3.90
C VAL A 184 -34.15 2.22 4.62
N PRO A 185 -34.16 2.14 5.97
CA PRO A 185 -34.09 0.83 6.64
C PRO A 185 -35.29 -0.07 6.32
N GLY A 186 -36.49 0.50 6.23
CA GLY A 186 -37.70 -0.25 5.88
C GLY A 186 -37.69 -0.71 4.43
N LEU A 187 -37.27 0.16 3.50
CA LEU A 187 -37.16 -0.17 2.09
C LEU A 187 -36.09 -1.23 1.81
N LEU A 188 -34.98 -1.21 2.56
CA LEU A 188 -33.94 -2.24 2.47
C LEU A 188 -34.44 -3.60 2.92
N ARG A 189 -35.18 -3.68 4.04
CA ARG A 189 -35.80 -4.93 4.50
C ARG A 189 -36.79 -5.47 3.47
N LYS A 190 -37.64 -4.60 2.93
CA LYS A 190 -38.55 -4.95 1.84
C LYS A 190 -37.83 -5.46 0.59
N THR A 191 -36.73 -4.81 0.20
CA THR A 191 -35.88 -5.28 -0.91
C THR A 191 -35.32 -6.68 -0.64
N VAL A 192 -34.87 -6.94 0.60
CA VAL A 192 -34.39 -8.26 1.01
C VAL A 192 -35.48 -9.32 0.89
N GLU A 193 -36.69 -9.03 1.36
CA GLU A 193 -37.84 -9.94 1.28
C GLU A 193 -38.24 -10.24 -0.17
N GLU A 194 -38.33 -9.21 -1.01
CA GLU A 194 -38.77 -9.34 -2.41
C GLU A 194 -37.70 -9.91 -3.35
N SER A 195 -36.42 -9.83 -2.99
CA SER A 195 -35.32 -10.03 -3.92
C SER A 195 -34.09 -10.75 -3.33
N SER A 196 -34.30 -11.58 -2.31
CA SER A 196 -33.24 -12.31 -1.57
C SER A 196 -32.32 -13.17 -2.44
N SER A 197 -32.77 -13.67 -3.59
CA SER A 197 -31.96 -14.46 -4.54
C SER A 197 -31.21 -13.63 -5.57
N THR A 198 -31.32 -12.30 -5.52
CA THR A 198 -30.72 -11.39 -6.49
C THR A 198 -29.58 -10.59 -5.87
N LEU A 199 -28.77 -9.98 -6.74
CA LEU A 199 -27.75 -9.03 -6.34
C LEU A 199 -28.31 -7.82 -5.56
N ALA A 200 -29.54 -7.38 -5.87
CA ALA A 200 -30.19 -6.29 -5.13
C ALA A 200 -30.49 -6.67 -3.68
N GLY A 201 -31.02 -7.88 -3.45
CA GLY A 201 -31.26 -8.40 -2.10
C GLY A 201 -29.98 -8.56 -1.29
N ALA A 202 -28.93 -9.14 -1.88
CA ALA A 202 -27.63 -9.26 -1.21
C ALA A 202 -26.99 -7.89 -0.91
N THR A 203 -27.09 -6.93 -1.84
CA THR A 203 -26.59 -5.58 -1.61
C THR A 203 -27.38 -4.86 -0.51
N ALA A 204 -28.70 -5.02 -0.48
CA ALA A 204 -29.55 -4.46 0.57
C ALA A 204 -29.25 -5.08 1.93
N ALA A 205 -29.06 -6.40 2.00
CA ALA A 205 -28.65 -7.11 3.19
C ALA A 205 -27.31 -6.60 3.74
N ASN A 206 -26.33 -6.37 2.86
CA ASN A 206 -25.03 -5.84 3.27
C ASN A 206 -25.11 -4.40 3.81
N GLN A 207 -25.99 -3.55 3.24
CA GLN A 207 -26.22 -2.20 3.75
C GLN A 207 -26.86 -2.22 5.14
N LEU A 208 -27.84 -3.12 5.37
CA LEU A 208 -28.43 -3.31 6.70
C LEU A 208 -27.38 -3.74 7.74
N LEU A 209 -26.52 -4.70 7.41
CA LEU A 209 -25.45 -5.16 8.32
C LEU A 209 -24.42 -4.07 8.62
N THR A 210 -24.02 -3.27 7.63
CA THR A 210 -23.05 -2.18 7.82
C THR A 210 -23.58 -1.09 8.77
N SER A 211 -24.90 -0.95 8.87
CA SER A 211 -25.58 0.00 9.76
C SER A 211 -26.39 -0.70 10.86
N ALA A 212 -26.02 -1.93 11.23
CA ALA A 212 -26.82 -2.78 12.11
C ALA A 212 -27.12 -2.11 13.46
N THR A 213 -26.11 -1.55 14.13
CA THR A 213 -26.33 -0.84 15.41
C THR A 213 -27.24 0.38 15.24
N LYS A 214 -27.09 1.14 14.15
CA LYS A 214 -27.92 2.32 13.85
C LYS A 214 -29.38 1.94 13.59
N TRP A 215 -29.60 0.82 12.90
CA TRP A 215 -30.92 0.39 12.43
C TRP A 215 -31.51 -0.77 13.23
N LYS A 216 -30.92 -1.05 14.40
CA LYS A 216 -31.38 -2.05 15.37
C LYS A 216 -31.58 -3.42 14.73
N VAL A 217 -30.62 -3.85 13.92
CA VAL A 217 -30.60 -5.19 13.32
C VAL A 217 -30.06 -6.15 14.38
N GLU A 218 -30.96 -6.97 14.93
CA GLU A 218 -30.63 -7.96 15.96
C GLU A 218 -30.04 -9.24 15.36
N LYS A 219 -29.37 -10.06 16.19
CA LYS A 219 -28.67 -11.29 15.74
C LYS A 219 -29.52 -12.19 14.81
N PRO A 220 -30.80 -12.52 15.10
CA PRO A 220 -31.57 -13.40 14.22
C PRO A 220 -31.89 -12.79 12.84
N GLU A 221 -32.04 -11.48 12.76
CA GLU A 221 -32.17 -10.77 11.48
C GLU A 221 -30.82 -10.81 10.75
N ALA A 222 -29.73 -10.45 11.45
CA ALA A 222 -28.38 -10.44 10.89
C ALA A 222 -27.96 -11.82 10.32
N GLU A 223 -28.29 -12.92 10.99
CA GLU A 223 -28.05 -14.29 10.50
C GLU A 223 -28.72 -14.56 9.14
N LYS A 224 -29.96 -14.08 8.94
CA LYS A 224 -30.66 -14.21 7.65
C LYS A 224 -29.96 -13.38 6.57
N LEU A 225 -29.56 -12.15 6.91
CA LEU A 225 -28.85 -11.26 5.99
C LEU A 225 -27.49 -11.84 5.56
N VAL A 226 -26.74 -12.42 6.51
CA VAL A 226 -25.47 -13.13 6.23
C VAL A 226 -25.69 -14.28 5.24
N LYS A 227 -26.70 -15.12 5.47
CA LYS A 227 -27.01 -16.25 4.57
C LYS A 227 -27.35 -15.80 3.15
N ILE A 228 -28.09 -14.70 3.00
CA ILE A 228 -28.40 -14.12 1.68
C ILE A 228 -27.13 -13.71 0.96
N ILE A 229 -26.24 -12.99 1.64
CA ILE A 229 -24.98 -12.50 1.06
C ILE A 229 -24.05 -13.66 0.69
N GLN A 230 -23.95 -14.68 1.56
CA GLN A 230 -23.16 -15.89 1.29
C GLN A 230 -23.73 -16.70 0.12
N THR A 231 -25.05 -16.78 -0.03
CA THR A 231 -25.69 -17.49 -1.14
C THR A 231 -25.39 -16.78 -2.46
N GLU A 232 -25.44 -15.45 -2.49
CA GLU A 232 -25.11 -14.66 -3.67
C GLU A 232 -23.62 -14.76 -4.04
N SER A 233 -22.73 -14.66 -3.04
CA SER A 233 -21.29 -14.67 -3.29
C SER A 233 -20.77 -16.00 -3.84
N LYS A 234 -21.37 -17.13 -3.44
CA LYS A 234 -21.10 -18.47 -4.00
C LYS A 234 -21.25 -18.54 -5.51
N LEU A 235 -22.13 -17.71 -6.10
CA LEU A 235 -22.33 -17.67 -7.55
C LEU A 235 -21.10 -17.15 -8.33
N TYR A 236 -20.10 -16.60 -7.64
CA TYR A 236 -18.89 -16.01 -8.22
C TYR A 236 -17.62 -16.80 -7.85
N GLY A 237 -17.78 -18.03 -7.35
CA GLY A 237 -16.68 -18.94 -7.01
C GLY A 237 -16.08 -18.72 -5.63
N SER A 238 -15.28 -19.69 -5.18
CA SER A 238 -14.75 -19.77 -3.81
C SER A 238 -13.90 -18.56 -3.42
N LEU A 239 -13.15 -17.96 -4.35
CA LEU A 239 -12.35 -16.76 -4.07
C LEU A 239 -13.21 -15.58 -3.64
N PHE A 240 -14.30 -15.30 -4.39
CA PHE A 240 -15.21 -14.20 -4.05
C PHE A 240 -16.01 -14.50 -2.78
N GLU A 241 -16.43 -15.76 -2.59
CA GLU A 241 -17.09 -16.20 -1.36
C GLU A 241 -16.22 -15.97 -0.12
N ARG A 242 -14.94 -16.38 -0.17
CA ARG A 242 -13.98 -16.20 0.93
C ARG A 242 -13.76 -14.72 1.21
N PHE A 243 -13.53 -13.90 0.19
CA PHE A 243 -13.36 -12.45 0.34
C PHE A 243 -14.62 -11.78 0.94
N THR A 244 -15.81 -12.20 0.50
CA THR A 244 -17.07 -11.68 1.03
C THR A 244 -17.29 -12.11 2.48
N THR A 245 -16.97 -13.36 2.82
CA THR A 245 -17.05 -13.87 4.20
C THR A 245 -16.09 -13.14 5.12
N PHE A 246 -14.87 -12.85 4.66
CA PHE A 246 -13.91 -12.00 5.37
C PHE A 246 -14.49 -10.61 5.63
N SER A 247 -15.02 -9.96 4.58
CA SER A 247 -15.64 -8.64 4.71
C SER A 247 -16.82 -8.66 5.68
N LEU A 248 -17.65 -9.71 5.67
CA LEU A 248 -18.78 -9.86 6.59
C LEU A 248 -18.33 -10.00 8.04
N ALA A 249 -17.32 -10.84 8.31
CA ALA A 249 -16.77 -11.00 9.65
C ALA A 249 -16.28 -9.66 10.21
N ASN A 250 -15.54 -8.88 9.40
CA ASN A 250 -15.08 -7.55 9.77
C ASN A 250 -16.24 -6.55 9.94
N THR A 251 -17.26 -6.58 9.07
CA THR A 251 -18.43 -5.71 9.23
C THR A 251 -19.14 -6.00 10.56
N LEU A 252 -19.42 -7.27 10.84
CA LEU A 252 -20.12 -7.71 12.05
C LEU A 252 -19.34 -7.41 13.33
N SER A 253 -18.00 -7.56 13.32
CA SER A 253 -17.16 -7.28 14.48
C SER A 253 -17.19 -5.82 14.91
N ASN A 254 -17.55 -4.92 14.00
CA ASN A 254 -17.70 -3.49 14.25
C ASN A 254 -19.14 -3.08 14.62
N GLN A 255 -20.07 -4.03 14.75
CA GLN A 255 -21.45 -3.77 15.16
C GLN A 255 -21.71 -4.28 16.57
N LYS A 256 -22.10 -3.37 17.46
CA LYS A 256 -22.45 -3.70 18.84
C LYS A 256 -23.62 -4.70 18.86
N GLY A 257 -23.46 -5.79 19.60
CA GLY A 257 -24.48 -6.86 19.76
C GLY A 257 -24.38 -7.98 18.73
N LEU A 258 -23.47 -7.91 17.75
CA LEU A 258 -23.23 -8.94 16.74
C LEU A 258 -21.87 -9.64 16.87
N GLU A 259 -21.17 -9.45 17.99
CA GLU A 259 -19.81 -9.96 18.24
C GLU A 259 -19.75 -11.49 18.14
N THR A 260 -20.75 -12.19 18.67
CA THR A 260 -20.84 -13.65 18.59
C THR A 260 -21.10 -14.13 17.15
N LEU A 261 -21.92 -13.40 16.38
CA LEU A 261 -22.17 -13.74 14.97
C LEU A 261 -20.91 -13.49 14.12
N ALA A 262 -20.15 -12.43 14.43
CA ALA A 262 -18.85 -12.19 13.79
C ALA A 262 -17.89 -13.37 14.01
N LEU A 263 -17.85 -13.91 15.24
CA LEU A 263 -17.07 -15.11 15.57
C LEU A 263 -17.52 -16.34 14.79
N GLU A 264 -18.83 -16.60 14.73
CA GLU A 264 -19.42 -17.72 13.97
C GLU A 264 -19.08 -17.64 12.47
N VAL A 265 -19.09 -16.44 11.87
CA VAL A 265 -18.73 -16.21 10.47
C VAL A 265 -17.22 -16.34 10.23
N ALA A 266 -16.38 -15.89 11.17
CA ALA A 266 -14.93 -15.91 11.02
C ALA A 266 -14.30 -17.30 11.17
N VAL A 267 -14.86 -18.18 12.02
CA VAL A 267 -14.27 -19.50 12.33
C VAL A 267 -14.10 -20.41 11.10
N PRO A 268 -15.10 -20.58 10.21
CA PRO A 268 -14.90 -21.39 9.00
C PRO A 268 -13.85 -20.80 8.06
N LEU A 269 -13.81 -19.46 7.94
CA LEU A 269 -12.85 -18.77 7.10
C LEU A 269 -11.40 -19.01 7.58
N THR A 270 -11.15 -18.90 8.89
CA THR A 270 -9.81 -19.08 9.45
C THR A 270 -9.34 -20.54 9.35
N LYS A 271 -10.25 -21.50 9.52
CA LYS A 271 -9.99 -22.93 9.28
C LYS A 271 -9.71 -23.27 7.82
N SER A 272 -10.23 -22.47 6.88
CA SER A 272 -9.98 -22.64 5.44
C SER A 272 -8.63 -22.12 4.98
N LEU A 273 -7.92 -21.35 5.82
CA LEU A 273 -6.60 -20.82 5.47
C LEU A 273 -5.57 -21.96 5.35
N SER A 274 -4.77 -21.90 4.30
CA SER A 274 -3.68 -22.85 4.05
C SER A 274 -2.41 -22.11 3.61
N ASP A 275 -1.27 -22.80 3.63
CA ASP A 275 0.02 -22.25 3.18
C ASP A 275 0.06 -21.93 1.67
N LYS A 276 -0.97 -22.33 0.91
CA LYS A 276 -1.14 -21.95 -0.50
C LYS A 276 -1.77 -20.56 -0.67
N ASP A 277 -2.40 -20.04 0.38
CA ASP A 277 -2.97 -18.70 0.36
C ASP A 277 -1.85 -17.66 0.49
N PRO A 278 -1.94 -16.51 -0.21
CA PRO A 278 -0.98 -15.42 -0.05
C PRO A 278 -0.80 -15.05 1.42
N THR A 279 0.45 -14.89 1.85
CA THR A 279 0.81 -14.59 3.25
C THR A 279 0.08 -13.32 3.74
N SER A 280 -0.03 -12.32 2.88
CA SER A 280 -0.78 -11.06 3.10
C SER A 280 -2.27 -11.29 3.43
N PHE A 281 -2.91 -12.20 2.71
CA PHE A 281 -4.30 -12.58 2.92
C PHE A 281 -4.47 -13.36 4.23
N GLN A 282 -3.56 -14.30 4.52
CA GLN A 282 -3.56 -15.02 5.79
C GLN A 282 -3.46 -14.05 6.98
N VAL A 283 -2.52 -13.10 6.94
CA VAL A 283 -2.37 -12.07 7.97
C VAL A 283 -3.65 -11.25 8.13
N SER A 284 -4.24 -10.77 7.03
CA SER A 284 -5.45 -9.94 7.08
C SER A 284 -6.63 -10.66 7.75
N VAL A 285 -6.84 -11.95 7.40
CA VAL A 285 -7.88 -12.78 7.99
C VAL A 285 -7.61 -13.02 9.48
N LEU A 286 -6.38 -13.35 9.84
CA LEU A 286 -6.00 -13.66 11.21
C LEU A 286 -5.99 -12.43 12.13
N ASP A 287 -5.63 -11.25 11.64
CA ASP A 287 -5.67 -10.00 12.41
C ASP A 287 -7.11 -9.55 12.69
N THR A 288 -8.00 -9.72 11.70
CA THR A 288 -9.44 -9.53 11.92
C THR A 288 -9.97 -10.55 12.93
N TYR A 289 -9.57 -11.82 12.80
CA TYR A 289 -9.98 -12.86 13.74
C TYR A 289 -9.46 -12.62 15.15
N LYS A 290 -8.23 -12.13 15.29
CA LYS A 290 -7.64 -11.68 16.56
C LYS A 290 -8.55 -10.66 17.25
N SER A 291 -8.94 -9.60 16.54
CA SER A 291 -9.84 -8.56 17.05
C SER A 291 -11.21 -9.12 17.47
N ILE A 292 -11.74 -10.10 16.72
CA ILE A 292 -12.99 -10.79 17.05
C ILE A 292 -12.85 -11.67 18.30
N LEU A 293 -11.72 -12.37 18.46
CA LEU A 293 -11.45 -13.19 19.65
C LEU A 293 -11.32 -12.32 20.91
N GLU A 294 -10.66 -11.15 20.79
CA GLU A 294 -10.54 -10.17 21.87
C GLU A 294 -11.92 -9.67 22.34
N SER A 295 -12.78 -9.24 21.41
CA SER A 295 -14.13 -8.75 21.75
C SER A 295 -15.04 -9.84 22.32
N ASN A 296 -14.76 -11.12 22.04
CA ASN A 296 -15.47 -12.27 22.59
C ASN A 296 -14.77 -12.93 23.80
N GLY A 297 -13.70 -12.34 24.33
CA GLY A 297 -12.99 -12.84 25.53
C GLY A 297 -12.29 -14.21 25.37
N LYS A 298 -11.97 -14.62 24.13
CA LYS A 298 -11.37 -15.93 23.80
C LYS A 298 -9.85 -15.95 23.95
N LYS A 299 -9.38 -15.87 25.21
CA LYS A 299 -7.96 -15.67 25.56
C LYS A 299 -7.01 -16.77 25.09
N GLN A 300 -7.44 -18.04 25.08
CA GLN A 300 -6.57 -19.15 24.70
C GLN A 300 -6.32 -19.16 23.19
N GLU A 301 -7.40 -19.08 22.41
CA GLU A 301 -7.34 -19.01 20.96
C GLU A 301 -6.58 -17.77 20.50
N LEU A 302 -6.71 -16.65 21.23
CA LEU A 302 -5.97 -15.43 20.96
C LEU A 302 -4.44 -15.65 20.94
N ALA A 303 -3.90 -16.35 21.94
CA ALA A 303 -2.46 -16.62 22.02
C ALA A 303 -1.95 -17.47 20.85
N GLU A 304 -2.73 -18.46 20.40
CA GLU A 304 -2.40 -19.29 19.23
C GLU A 304 -2.37 -18.46 17.94
N ILE A 305 -3.35 -17.57 17.77
CA ILE A 305 -3.43 -16.67 16.61
C ILE A 305 -2.28 -15.66 16.62
N GLU A 306 -1.92 -15.09 17.76
CA GLU A 306 -0.79 -14.16 17.89
C GLU A 306 0.55 -14.83 17.53
N ALA A 307 0.76 -16.07 17.97
CA ALA A 307 1.94 -16.84 17.61
C ALA A 307 2.00 -17.13 16.10
N ARG A 308 0.87 -17.45 15.46
CA ARG A 308 0.79 -17.65 14.01
C ARG A 308 1.04 -16.35 13.24
N LEU A 309 0.43 -15.24 13.67
CA LEU A 309 0.63 -13.92 13.08
C LEU A 309 2.12 -13.52 13.14
N THR A 310 2.79 -13.74 14.27
CA THR A 310 4.23 -13.42 14.40
C THR A 310 5.09 -14.13 13.35
N LYS A 311 4.79 -15.41 13.07
CA LYS A 311 5.47 -16.18 12.02
C LYS A 311 5.17 -15.62 10.63
N LEU A 312 3.90 -15.35 10.33
CA LEU A 312 3.48 -14.80 9.03
C LEU A 312 4.04 -13.40 8.79
N GLU A 313 4.13 -12.55 9.81
CA GLU A 313 4.75 -11.22 9.69
C GLU A 313 6.25 -11.31 9.36
N THR A 314 6.93 -12.35 9.86
CA THR A 314 8.33 -12.63 9.49
C THR A 314 8.43 -13.10 8.04
N LEU A 315 7.49 -13.93 7.57
CA LEU A 315 7.44 -14.33 6.16
C LEU A 315 7.13 -13.15 5.24
N LEU A 316 6.21 -12.25 5.63
CA LEU A 316 5.93 -11.03 4.88
C LEU A 316 7.14 -10.10 4.79
N ASP A 317 7.94 -10.00 5.86
CA ASP A 317 9.20 -9.26 5.81
C ASP A 317 10.17 -9.86 4.78
N GLN A 318 10.31 -11.18 4.77
CA GLN A 318 11.17 -11.88 3.81
C GLN A 318 10.69 -11.71 2.37
N GLU A 319 9.39 -11.91 2.12
CA GLU A 319 8.76 -11.69 0.82
C GLU A 319 8.95 -10.25 0.34
N TYR A 320 8.75 -9.27 1.23
CA TYR A 320 8.95 -7.85 0.92
C TYR A 320 10.40 -7.57 0.52
N LEU A 321 11.37 -8.01 1.33
CA LEU A 321 12.79 -7.79 1.03
C LEU A 321 13.24 -8.47 -0.27
N ALA A 322 12.61 -9.59 -0.63
CA ALA A 322 12.88 -10.29 -1.88
C ALA A 322 12.27 -9.61 -3.11
N THR A 323 11.18 -8.85 -2.95
CA THR A 323 10.39 -8.31 -4.06
C THR A 323 10.43 -6.78 -4.20
N VAL A 324 10.96 -6.07 -3.21
CA VAL A 324 11.06 -4.61 -3.20
C VAL A 324 12.53 -4.17 -3.26
N PRO A 325 12.92 -3.30 -4.20
CA PRO A 325 12.09 -2.71 -5.26
C PRO A 325 11.65 -3.74 -6.33
N PRO A 326 10.51 -3.53 -7.03
CA PRO A 326 9.99 -4.46 -8.05
C PRO A 326 10.71 -4.35 -9.40
N PHE A 327 11.91 -3.77 -9.40
CA PHE A 327 12.79 -3.57 -10.56
C PHE A 327 14.23 -3.73 -10.10
N LYS A 328 15.14 -4.03 -11.04
CA LYS A 328 16.56 -4.12 -10.74
C LYS A 328 17.20 -2.72 -10.81
N PRO A 329 17.76 -2.18 -9.71
CA PRO A 329 18.52 -0.95 -9.78
C PRO A 329 19.72 -1.11 -10.72
N ALA A 330 19.96 -0.09 -11.53
CA ALA A 330 21.11 -0.03 -12.43
C ALA A 330 22.39 0.33 -11.66
N THR A 331 23.55 -0.07 -12.16
CA THR A 331 24.84 0.31 -11.58
C THR A 331 25.20 1.74 -11.96
N TYR A 332 25.80 2.50 -11.04
CA TYR A 332 26.45 3.77 -11.37
C TYR A 332 27.84 3.53 -11.97
N SER A 333 28.12 4.13 -13.12
CA SER A 333 29.39 3.92 -13.85
C SER A 333 30.56 4.74 -13.30
N GLY A 334 30.33 5.55 -12.27
CA GLY A 334 31.29 6.53 -11.78
C GLY A 334 31.17 7.88 -12.50
N ARG A 335 31.86 8.88 -11.94
CA ARG A 335 31.90 10.24 -12.47
C ARG A 335 32.66 10.28 -13.79
N LYS A 336 32.21 11.11 -14.73
CA LYS A 336 32.89 11.36 -16.01
C LYS A 336 33.99 12.41 -15.85
N ASN A 337 33.75 13.41 -15.02
CA ASN A 337 34.69 14.46 -14.67
C ASN A 337 35.60 13.99 -13.53
N SER A 338 36.90 13.85 -13.80
CA SER A 338 37.90 13.44 -12.80
C SER A 338 38.14 14.45 -11.69
N GLU A 339 37.76 15.72 -11.89
CA GLU A 339 37.84 16.77 -10.85
C GLU A 339 36.59 16.83 -9.97
N ALA A 340 35.52 16.11 -10.34
CA ALA A 340 34.25 16.18 -9.61
C ALA A 340 34.35 15.46 -8.26
N ASN A 341 33.90 16.16 -7.21
CA ASN A 341 34.00 15.72 -5.83
C ASN A 341 32.78 16.14 -4.98
N GLN A 342 31.73 16.69 -5.59
CA GLN A 342 30.48 17.02 -4.91
C GLN A 342 29.77 15.75 -4.44
N VAL A 343 29.41 15.64 -3.17
CA VAL A 343 28.47 14.63 -2.67
C VAL A 343 27.05 15.16 -2.86
N VAL A 344 26.13 14.30 -3.30
CA VAL A 344 24.71 14.63 -3.36
C VAL A 344 24.06 14.24 -2.03
N MET A 345 23.33 15.17 -1.43
CA MET A 345 22.41 14.90 -0.34
C MET A 345 20.98 14.94 -0.89
N MET A 346 20.24 13.84 -0.73
CA MET A 346 18.83 13.77 -1.05
C MET A 346 18.02 13.62 0.23
N GLU A 347 17.22 14.64 0.53
CA GLU A 347 16.28 14.65 1.64
C GLU A 347 14.88 14.35 1.10
N LEU A 348 14.24 13.32 1.65
CA LEU A 348 12.87 12.91 1.33
C LEU A 348 11.97 13.16 2.54
N PHE A 349 11.00 14.05 2.39
CA PHE A 349 9.88 14.18 3.32
C PHE A 349 8.78 13.21 2.94
N THR A 350 8.45 12.29 3.84
CA THR A 350 7.53 11.16 3.61
C THR A 350 6.57 10.97 4.79
N GLY A 351 5.74 9.93 4.72
CA GLY A 351 4.90 9.49 5.84
C GLY A 351 4.43 8.05 5.67
N ALA A 352 4.46 7.27 6.73
CA ALA A 352 4.00 5.88 6.76
C ALA A 352 2.50 5.76 6.49
N GLN A 353 1.74 6.85 6.67
CA GLN A 353 0.30 6.90 6.35
C GLN A 353 0.02 7.45 4.94
N CYS A 354 1.03 7.69 4.11
CA CYS A 354 0.92 8.35 2.81
C CYS A 354 0.98 7.35 1.64
N PRO A 355 -0.15 6.89 1.07
CA PRO A 355 -0.14 6.01 -0.10
C PRO A 355 0.65 6.52 -1.32
N PRO A 356 0.61 7.82 -1.70
CA PRO A 356 1.41 8.29 -2.82
C PRO A 356 2.92 8.36 -2.51
N CYS A 357 3.34 8.23 -1.25
CA CYS A 357 4.76 8.24 -0.90
C CYS A 357 5.49 6.95 -1.33
N VAL A 358 4.75 5.83 -1.46
CA VAL A 358 5.29 4.49 -1.80
C VAL A 358 6.30 4.50 -2.95
N ALA A 359 5.98 5.14 -4.08
CA ALA A 359 6.90 5.19 -5.22
C ALA A 359 8.21 5.94 -4.90
N ALA A 360 8.13 7.01 -4.11
CA ALA A 360 9.28 7.82 -3.74
C ALA A 360 10.17 7.09 -2.73
N ASP A 361 9.59 6.48 -1.69
CA ASP A 361 10.35 5.70 -0.70
C ASP A 361 11.06 4.50 -1.36
N VAL A 362 10.36 3.74 -2.21
CA VAL A 362 10.97 2.57 -2.89
C VAL A 362 12.04 2.99 -3.90
N ALA A 363 11.83 4.11 -4.59
CA ALA A 363 12.85 4.68 -5.48
C ALA A 363 14.07 5.15 -4.69
N PHE A 364 13.85 5.78 -3.54
CA PHE A 364 14.90 6.21 -2.61
C PHE A 364 15.73 5.01 -2.10
N ASP A 365 15.06 3.93 -1.67
CA ASP A 365 15.74 2.71 -1.21
C ASP A 365 16.57 2.05 -2.34
N ALA A 366 16.10 2.12 -3.58
CA ALA A 366 16.84 1.62 -4.74
C ALA A 366 18.14 2.40 -5.01
N LEU A 367 18.22 3.68 -4.62
CA LEU A 367 19.43 4.49 -4.79
C LEU A 367 20.58 4.01 -3.89
N HIS A 368 20.30 3.48 -2.69
CA HIS A 368 21.31 2.85 -1.83
C HIS A 368 22.02 1.67 -2.51
N LYS A 369 21.35 0.98 -3.43
CA LYS A 369 21.92 -0.13 -4.20
C LYS A 369 22.71 0.36 -5.44
N THR A 370 22.62 1.65 -5.75
CA THR A 370 23.15 2.25 -6.97
C THR A 370 24.42 3.05 -6.73
N TYR A 371 24.41 3.88 -5.68
CA TYR A 371 25.48 4.83 -5.35
C TYR A 371 26.16 4.44 -4.04
N LYS A 372 27.43 4.79 -3.91
CA LYS A 372 28.16 4.67 -2.64
C LYS A 372 27.77 5.82 -1.70
N HIS A 373 27.92 5.62 -0.40
CA HIS A 373 27.70 6.68 0.61
C HIS A 373 28.62 7.90 0.42
N SER A 374 29.78 7.72 -0.22
CA SER A 374 30.70 8.81 -0.60
C SER A 374 30.24 9.61 -1.84
N GLU A 375 29.16 9.19 -2.49
CA GLU A 375 28.59 9.82 -3.69
C GLU A 375 27.21 10.40 -3.35
N LEU A 376 26.39 9.64 -2.64
CA LEU A 376 25.02 9.99 -2.30
C LEU A 376 24.74 9.73 -0.82
N VAL A 377 24.29 10.76 -0.12
CA VAL A 377 23.77 10.75 1.24
C VAL A 377 22.25 10.83 1.17
N LEU A 378 21.58 9.87 1.80
CA LEU A 378 20.13 9.70 1.74
C LEU A 378 19.53 9.97 3.13
N VAL A 379 18.45 10.74 3.19
CA VAL A 379 17.77 11.09 4.46
C VAL A 379 16.24 11.05 4.30
N GLN A 380 15.54 10.40 5.24
CA GLN A 380 14.07 10.44 5.35
C GLN A 380 13.61 11.22 6.58
N TYR A 381 12.76 12.21 6.33
CA TYR A 381 12.04 12.98 7.34
C TYR A 381 10.57 12.58 7.31
N HIS A 382 10.13 11.84 8.33
CA HIS A 382 8.74 11.46 8.48
C HIS A 382 7.89 12.63 8.99
N MET A 383 6.68 12.76 8.43
CA MET A 383 5.71 13.79 8.77
C MET A 383 4.34 13.17 9.08
N HIS A 384 3.56 13.83 9.93
CA HIS A 384 2.15 13.50 10.18
C HIS A 384 1.23 13.85 8.98
N ILE A 385 1.61 13.46 7.77
CA ILE A 385 0.91 13.78 6.51
C ILE A 385 0.74 12.47 5.69
N PRO A 386 -0.50 12.08 5.33
CA PRO A 386 -1.78 12.73 5.61
C PRO A 386 -2.36 12.43 7.00
N GLY A 387 -1.68 11.62 7.81
CA GLY A 387 -2.18 11.22 9.12
C GLY A 387 -1.07 10.90 10.11
N PRO A 388 -1.44 10.55 11.35
CA PRO A 388 -0.50 10.29 12.44
C PRO A 388 0.56 9.22 12.11
N ASP A 389 1.83 9.60 12.12
CA ASP A 389 2.99 8.74 11.88
C ASP A 389 3.94 8.78 13.10
N PRO A 390 4.18 7.64 13.78
CA PRO A 390 5.03 7.57 14.96
C PRO A 390 6.54 7.71 14.68
N LEU A 391 6.94 7.84 13.41
CA LEU A 391 8.32 8.16 13.03
C LEU A 391 8.56 9.68 12.96
N THR A 392 7.51 10.50 13.03
CA THR A 392 7.61 11.97 13.07
C THR A 392 8.16 12.44 14.42
N ASN A 393 8.93 13.52 14.40
CA ASN A 393 9.41 14.18 15.62
C ASN A 393 9.58 15.68 15.43
N THR A 394 9.91 16.39 16.51
CA THR A 394 10.11 17.84 16.49
C THR A 394 11.16 18.30 15.48
N ASP A 395 12.25 17.53 15.31
CA ASP A 395 13.33 17.90 14.40
C ASP A 395 12.92 17.73 12.93
N THR A 396 12.14 16.70 12.60
CA THR A 396 11.62 16.54 11.23
C THR A 396 10.64 17.65 10.85
N ILE A 397 9.80 18.09 11.81
CA ILE A 397 8.92 19.25 11.65
C ILE A 397 9.72 20.54 11.48
N ALA A 398 10.74 20.76 12.31
CA ALA A 398 11.59 21.94 12.20
C ALA A 398 12.30 21.99 10.84
N ARG A 399 12.76 20.84 10.32
CA ARG A 399 13.38 20.74 8.99
C ARG A 399 12.39 21.02 7.85
N TRP A 400 11.15 20.55 7.98
CA TRP A 400 10.06 20.86 7.06
C TRP A 400 9.76 22.37 7.01
N ASP A 401 9.62 22.99 8.19
CA ASP A 401 9.34 24.42 8.32
C ASP A 401 10.50 25.28 7.80
N TYR A 402 11.75 24.85 8.05
CA TYR A 402 12.93 25.48 7.47
C TYR A 402 12.82 25.60 5.96
N TYR A 403 12.57 24.50 5.23
CA TYR A 403 12.50 24.56 3.77
C TYR A 403 11.29 25.33 3.26
N ARG A 404 10.14 25.23 3.94
CA ARG A 404 8.97 26.07 3.60
C ARG A 404 9.27 27.56 3.68
N LYS A 405 10.06 27.97 4.68
CA LYS A 405 10.49 29.35 4.85
C LYS A 405 11.56 29.73 3.82
N THR A 406 12.57 28.90 3.62
CA THR A 406 13.77 29.25 2.85
C THR A 406 13.57 29.15 1.35
N ILE A 407 12.97 28.07 0.84
CA ILE A 407 12.83 27.85 -0.61
C ILE A 407 11.39 28.02 -1.13
N GLY A 408 10.44 28.23 -0.23
CA GLY A 408 9.04 28.53 -0.51
C GLY A 408 8.10 27.38 -0.17
N ALA A 409 7.00 27.70 0.53
CA ALA A 409 5.95 26.74 0.88
C ALA A 409 5.25 26.13 -0.34
N ASP A 410 5.37 26.77 -1.51
CA ASP A 410 4.89 26.25 -2.78
C ASP A 410 5.71 25.06 -3.31
N LYS A 411 6.97 24.96 -2.90
CA LYS A 411 7.87 23.86 -3.25
C LYS A 411 7.87 22.73 -2.21
N VAL A 412 7.28 22.97 -1.04
CA VAL A 412 7.17 22.04 0.10
C VAL A 412 5.73 22.04 0.61
N ARG A 413 4.83 21.47 -0.20
CA ARG A 413 3.37 21.52 0.00
C ARG A 413 2.78 20.30 0.70
N GLY A 414 3.41 19.13 0.56
CA GLY A 414 2.92 17.87 1.13
C GLY A 414 3.93 16.74 0.94
N THR A 415 3.56 15.52 1.33
CA THR A 415 4.38 14.33 1.14
C THR A 415 3.90 13.54 -0.09
N PRO A 416 4.81 12.93 -0.88
CA PRO A 416 6.27 13.04 -0.76
C PRO A 416 6.82 14.35 -1.35
N THR A 417 7.83 14.92 -0.70
CA THR A 417 8.64 16.05 -1.23
C THR A 417 10.12 15.68 -1.18
N THR A 418 10.84 15.91 -2.27
CA THR A 418 12.28 15.61 -2.39
C THR A 418 13.11 16.85 -2.61
N ILE A 419 14.26 16.91 -1.94
CA ILE A 419 15.19 18.02 -2.00
C ILE A 419 16.59 17.47 -2.27
N PHE A 420 17.23 17.94 -3.35
CA PHE A 420 18.57 17.55 -3.78
C PHE A 420 19.52 18.72 -3.56
N ASN A 421 20.51 18.53 -2.69
CA ASN A 421 21.44 19.59 -2.26
C ASN A 421 20.74 20.93 -1.92
N GLY A 422 19.59 20.86 -1.25
CA GLY A 422 18.82 22.05 -0.89
C GLY A 422 17.80 22.55 -1.92
N VAL A 423 17.74 21.94 -3.11
CA VAL A 423 16.83 22.33 -4.19
C VAL A 423 15.69 21.32 -4.33
N SER A 424 14.44 21.79 -4.17
CA SER A 424 13.27 20.95 -4.41
C SER A 424 13.14 20.61 -5.90
N LYS A 425 13.23 19.32 -6.24
CA LYS A 425 13.08 18.77 -7.58
C LYS A 425 12.43 17.39 -7.49
N ALA A 426 11.80 16.94 -8.58
CA ALA A 426 11.22 15.59 -8.70
C ALA A 426 10.21 15.19 -7.60
N GLY A 427 9.52 16.17 -7.00
CA GLY A 427 8.48 15.94 -6.00
C GLY A 427 7.29 15.11 -6.52
N GLY A 428 6.37 14.78 -5.61
CA GLY A 428 5.27 13.86 -5.90
C GLY A 428 5.70 12.40 -5.97
N GLY A 429 4.73 11.50 -5.99
CA GLY A 429 4.98 10.06 -5.95
C GLY A 429 3.93 9.26 -6.71
N GLY A 430 3.52 8.13 -6.16
CA GLY A 430 2.62 7.18 -6.78
C GLY A 430 2.61 5.86 -6.01
N GLY A 431 1.91 4.87 -6.54
CA GLY A 431 1.95 3.51 -5.99
C GLY A 431 3.24 2.78 -6.37
N MET A 432 3.41 1.57 -5.84
CA MET A 432 4.58 0.69 -6.07
C MET A 432 4.99 0.57 -7.55
N ALA A 433 4.02 0.50 -8.47
CA ALA A 433 4.28 0.39 -9.91
C ALA A 433 4.97 1.62 -10.54
N ASN A 434 4.93 2.79 -9.89
CA ASN A 434 5.59 4.01 -10.36
C ASN A 434 7.03 4.15 -9.85
N SER A 435 7.49 3.26 -8.96
CA SER A 435 8.80 3.36 -8.28
C SER A 435 9.98 3.37 -9.26
N GLU A 436 9.99 2.55 -10.31
CA GLU A 436 11.09 2.53 -11.29
C GLU A 436 11.20 3.86 -12.05
N SER A 437 10.06 4.43 -12.47
CA SER A 437 10.05 5.73 -13.15
C SER A 437 10.56 6.84 -12.22
N LYS A 438 10.20 6.78 -10.94
CA LYS A 438 10.65 7.76 -9.96
C LYS A 438 12.14 7.61 -9.66
N TYR A 439 12.63 6.37 -9.56
CA TYR A 439 14.05 6.05 -9.43
C TYR A 439 14.87 6.62 -10.60
N LYS A 440 14.42 6.44 -11.85
CA LYS A 440 15.08 7.04 -13.03
C LYS A 440 15.13 8.56 -12.96
N GLN A 441 14.02 9.19 -12.57
CA GLN A 441 13.96 10.64 -12.39
C GLN A 441 14.96 11.14 -11.32
N TYR A 442 15.11 10.42 -10.21
CA TYR A 442 16.11 10.76 -9.19
C TYR A 442 17.53 10.60 -9.72
N ARG A 443 17.80 9.51 -10.44
CA ARG A 443 19.11 9.28 -11.06
C ARG A 443 19.52 10.37 -12.03
N ASP A 444 18.60 10.82 -12.90
CA ASP A 444 18.90 11.89 -13.86
C ASP A 444 19.40 13.17 -13.15
N ILE A 445 18.83 13.48 -11.97
CA ILE A 445 19.24 14.63 -11.15
C ILE A 445 20.56 14.36 -10.41
N ILE A 446 20.69 13.17 -9.80
CA ILE A 446 21.87 12.80 -9.00
C ILE A 446 23.11 12.73 -9.89
N ASP A 447 23.01 12.03 -11.03
CA ASP A 447 24.12 11.86 -11.97
C ASP A 447 24.61 13.21 -12.50
N GLU A 448 23.72 14.19 -12.70
CA GLU A 448 24.09 15.56 -13.08
C GLU A 448 24.91 16.27 -11.99
N ILE A 449 24.43 16.26 -10.74
CA ILE A 449 25.09 16.95 -9.63
C ILE A 449 26.44 16.29 -9.27
N LEU A 450 26.56 14.97 -9.46
CA LEU A 450 27.80 14.24 -9.23
C LEU A 450 28.94 14.65 -10.16
N GLU A 451 28.68 15.39 -11.25
CA GLU A 451 29.74 15.92 -12.11
C GLU A 451 30.27 17.29 -11.65
N GLU A 452 29.68 17.86 -10.59
CA GLU A 452 30.08 19.14 -10.01
C GLU A 452 31.34 19.01 -9.13
N LYS A 453 32.08 20.12 -9.07
CA LYS A 453 33.23 20.30 -8.17
C LYS A 453 32.91 21.30 -7.06
N THR A 454 33.48 21.06 -5.90
CA THR A 454 33.37 21.92 -4.73
C THR A 454 34.73 22.03 -4.03
N PRO A 455 35.13 23.24 -3.56
CA PRO A 455 36.30 23.38 -2.72
C PRO A 455 36.07 22.87 -1.29
N VAL A 456 34.80 22.67 -0.90
CA VAL A 456 34.40 22.31 0.46
C VAL A 456 34.67 20.83 0.72
N LYS A 457 35.42 20.57 1.79
CA LYS A 457 35.64 19.23 2.33
C LYS A 457 35.03 19.13 3.72
N LEU A 458 34.26 18.08 3.91
CA LEU A 458 33.66 17.70 5.18
C LEU A 458 33.95 16.24 5.43
N THR A 459 34.66 15.96 6.51
CA THR A 459 34.99 14.59 6.96
C THR A 459 34.76 14.48 8.46
N GLY A 460 34.82 13.27 9.01
CA GLY A 460 34.69 13.09 10.44
C GLY A 460 34.72 11.63 10.86
N HIS A 461 34.46 11.42 12.14
CA HIS A 461 34.23 10.11 12.73
C HIS A 461 33.17 10.23 13.82
N ALA A 462 32.39 9.17 14.01
CA ALA A 462 31.35 9.11 15.02
C ALA A 462 31.51 7.82 15.83
N VAL A 463 31.58 7.94 17.14
CA VAL A 463 31.83 6.83 18.06
C VAL A 463 30.70 6.73 19.06
N ARG A 464 30.17 5.53 19.25
CA ARG A 464 29.17 5.25 20.29
C ARG A 464 29.83 4.53 21.46
N THR A 465 29.62 5.08 22.66
CA THR A 465 30.03 4.49 23.94
C THR A 465 28.82 4.43 24.86
N GLY A 466 28.23 3.25 24.98
CA GLY A 466 26.96 3.07 25.69
C GLY A 466 25.81 3.83 25.01
N SER A 467 25.21 4.79 25.71
CA SER A 467 24.19 5.70 25.13
C SER A 467 24.77 6.96 24.50
N GLY A 468 26.01 7.32 24.82
CA GLY A 468 26.65 8.53 24.30
C GLY A 468 27.18 8.33 22.89
N ILE A 469 27.00 9.33 22.04
CA ILE A 469 27.59 9.43 20.71
C ILE A 469 28.47 10.68 20.67
N SER A 470 29.76 10.51 20.39
CA SER A 470 30.69 11.61 20.10
C SER A 470 30.88 11.72 18.60
N ILE A 471 30.69 12.93 18.06
CA ILE A 471 30.71 13.23 16.63
C ILE A 471 31.78 14.29 16.41
N ASN A 472 32.85 13.91 15.73
CA ASN A 472 33.99 14.79 15.48
C ASN A 472 34.07 15.08 13.99
N LEU A 473 33.94 16.36 13.63
CA LEU A 473 33.86 16.83 12.26
C LEU A 473 35.07 17.72 11.94
N ASP A 474 35.64 17.52 10.76
CA ASP A 474 36.69 18.35 10.19
C ASP A 474 36.14 19.03 8.92
N VAL A 475 36.15 20.37 8.93
CA VAL A 475 35.66 21.21 7.83
C VAL A 475 36.83 21.97 7.23
N SER A 476 36.91 22.04 5.90
CA SER A 476 37.85 22.93 5.20
C SER A 476 37.33 23.40 3.84
N GLY A 477 37.93 24.47 3.32
CA GLY A 477 37.65 24.98 1.97
C GLY A 477 36.29 25.67 1.82
N VAL A 478 35.70 26.11 2.93
CA VAL A 478 34.45 26.90 2.97
C VAL A 478 34.79 28.39 3.09
N ASP A 479 34.07 29.25 2.37
CA ASP A 479 34.19 30.69 2.55
C ASP A 479 33.18 31.13 3.63
N PRO A 480 33.62 31.58 4.82
CA PRO A 480 32.72 31.83 5.95
C PRO A 480 31.66 32.89 5.64
N ALA A 481 30.43 32.63 6.10
CA ALA A 481 29.32 33.58 6.03
C ALA A 481 28.32 33.27 7.16
N GLU A 482 27.63 34.29 7.68
CA GLU A 482 26.65 34.12 8.77
C GLU A 482 25.52 33.15 8.42
N SER A 483 25.20 33.03 7.12
CA SER A 483 24.18 32.11 6.61
C SER A 483 24.65 30.67 6.53
N LEU A 484 25.96 30.39 6.59
CA LEU A 484 26.48 29.03 6.51
C LEU A 484 26.40 28.31 7.85
N LYS A 485 25.72 27.16 7.82
CA LYS A 485 25.50 26.31 8.98
C LYS A 485 26.04 24.91 8.73
N LEU A 486 26.76 24.38 9.72
CA LEU A 486 27.07 22.96 9.87
C LEU A 486 25.95 22.31 10.67
N ARG A 487 25.30 21.29 10.09
CA ARG A 487 24.20 20.55 10.71
C ARG A 487 24.56 19.09 10.84
N THR A 488 24.04 18.46 11.89
CA THR A 488 24.28 17.05 12.22
C THR A 488 22.95 16.35 12.44
N LEU A 489 22.82 15.11 11.96
CA LEU A 489 21.67 14.24 12.10
C LEU A 489 22.11 12.94 12.76
N VAL A 490 21.29 12.41 13.67
CA VAL A 490 21.30 10.99 14.03
C VAL A 490 20.18 10.31 13.27
N VAL A 491 20.54 9.29 12.51
CA VAL A 491 19.67 8.60 11.57
C VAL A 491 19.66 7.12 11.89
N GLU A 492 18.50 6.48 11.84
CA GLU A 492 18.37 5.02 11.91
C GLU A 492 18.31 4.45 10.49
N ASP A 493 19.19 3.49 10.22
CA ASP A 493 19.41 2.97 8.87
C ASP A 493 18.16 2.28 8.33
N VAL A 494 17.50 1.49 9.18
CA VAL A 494 16.26 0.77 8.86
C VAL A 494 15.33 0.80 10.07
N VAL A 495 14.07 1.17 9.84
CA VAL A 495 13.00 1.07 10.84
C VAL A 495 11.88 0.21 10.30
N LYS A 496 11.57 -0.89 10.99
CA LYS A 496 10.37 -1.70 10.70
C LYS A 496 9.14 -1.00 11.26
N TYR A 497 8.25 -0.55 10.37
CA TYR A 497 6.95 -0.02 10.74
C TYR A 497 6.00 -0.15 9.55
N VAL A 498 4.85 -0.81 9.77
CA VAL A 498 3.84 -0.99 8.73
C VAL A 498 2.73 0.04 8.94
N GLY A 499 2.75 1.10 8.13
CA GLY A 499 1.73 2.14 8.14
C GLY A 499 0.59 1.91 7.14
N GLY A 500 -0.25 2.93 6.95
CA GLY A 500 -1.34 2.93 5.97
C GLY A 500 -0.88 2.81 4.52
N ASN A 501 0.37 3.19 4.22
CA ASN A 501 0.98 3.05 2.89
C ASN A 501 1.46 1.62 2.58
N LYS A 502 1.46 0.72 3.57
CA LYS A 502 1.85 -0.70 3.49
C LYS A 502 3.34 -0.98 3.18
N LEU A 503 4.20 0.03 3.19
CA LEU A 503 5.65 -0.21 3.28
C LEU A 503 5.95 -0.86 4.63
N ARG A 504 6.93 -1.77 4.66
CA ARG A 504 7.28 -2.51 5.88
C ARG A 504 8.54 -1.98 6.55
N PHE A 505 9.43 -1.41 5.75
CA PHE A 505 10.72 -0.87 6.17
C PHE A 505 10.85 0.56 5.66
N HIS A 506 11.31 1.44 6.53
CA HIS A 506 11.66 2.82 6.24
C HIS A 506 13.16 2.99 6.45
N HIS A 507 13.84 3.66 5.52
CA HIS A 507 15.29 3.74 5.53
C HIS A 507 15.75 5.16 5.81
N GLN A 508 16.91 5.32 6.44
CA GLN A 508 17.49 6.63 6.69
C GLN A 508 16.61 7.56 7.52
N VAL A 509 15.90 7.02 8.52
CA VAL A 509 14.91 7.77 9.30
C VAL A 509 15.60 8.67 10.32
N VAL A 510 15.38 9.98 10.22
CA VAL A 510 15.96 10.95 11.18
C VAL A 510 15.34 10.78 12.56
N ARG A 511 16.19 10.52 13.56
CA ARG A 511 15.81 10.40 14.97
C ARG A 511 16.07 11.66 15.77
N SER A 512 17.10 12.43 15.41
CA SER A 512 17.36 13.73 16.00
C SER A 512 18.33 14.58 15.17
N MET A 513 18.42 15.86 15.51
CA MET A 513 19.41 16.81 15.00
C MET A 513 20.30 17.32 16.14
N PRO A 514 21.40 16.62 16.50
CA PRO A 514 22.34 17.10 17.50
C PRO A 514 22.91 18.48 17.16
N GLY A 515 22.96 19.37 18.15
CA GLY A 515 23.26 20.80 17.93
C GLY A 515 22.05 21.65 17.50
N GLY A 516 20.88 21.02 17.34
CA GLY A 516 19.61 21.67 17.00
C GLY A 516 19.42 21.92 15.51
N ALA A 517 18.16 22.08 15.08
CA ALA A 517 17.81 22.27 13.67
C ALA A 517 18.45 23.52 13.02
N ALA A 518 18.75 24.55 13.82
CA ALA A 518 19.42 25.76 13.34
C ALA A 518 20.86 25.51 12.86
N GLY A 519 21.55 24.52 13.42
CA GLY A 519 22.95 24.21 13.10
C GLY A 519 23.95 25.18 13.74
N PHE A 520 25.23 24.85 13.57
CA PHE A 520 26.37 25.63 14.05
C PHE A 520 26.87 26.60 12.97
N GLU A 521 27.06 27.87 13.31
CA GLU A 521 27.54 28.89 12.37
C GLU A 521 29.01 28.72 12.00
N ILE A 522 29.30 28.74 10.70
CA ILE A 522 30.65 28.60 10.18
C ILE A 522 31.33 29.97 10.08
N LYS A 523 32.27 30.22 10.99
CA LYS A 523 33.01 31.50 11.08
C LYS A 523 34.43 31.44 10.52
N GLU A 524 34.95 30.23 10.33
CA GLU A 524 36.33 30.00 9.91
C GLU A 524 36.37 29.12 8.67
N LYS A 525 37.38 29.36 7.81
CA LYS A 525 37.57 28.62 6.56
C LYS A 525 37.90 27.16 6.79
N SER A 526 38.48 26.82 7.94
CA SER A 526 38.80 25.46 8.33
C SER A 526 38.79 25.35 9.85
N PHE A 527 38.09 24.36 10.39
CA PHE A 527 37.94 24.18 11.83
C PHE A 527 37.56 22.73 12.14
N LYS A 528 37.70 22.37 13.42
CA LYS A 528 37.18 21.12 13.98
C LYS A 528 35.97 21.42 14.84
N HIS A 529 34.99 20.53 14.83
CA HIS A 529 33.79 20.68 15.63
C HIS A 529 33.40 19.36 16.27
N GLU A 530 33.18 19.38 17.59
CA GLU A 530 32.65 18.23 18.33
C GLU A 530 31.17 18.49 18.66
N VAL A 531 30.33 17.52 18.34
CA VAL A 531 28.93 17.46 18.75
C VAL A 531 28.70 16.18 19.53
N LYS A 532 27.90 16.25 20.58
CA LYS A 532 27.50 15.08 21.38
C LYS A 532 26.01 14.83 21.25
N ALA A 533 25.64 13.56 21.22
CA ALA A 533 24.27 13.11 21.33
C ALA A 533 24.17 11.98 22.37
N ASP A 534 22.98 11.75 22.89
CA ASP A 534 22.71 10.64 23.81
C ASP A 534 21.43 9.91 23.38
N VAL A 535 21.54 8.61 23.10
CA VAL A 535 20.45 7.78 22.59
C VAL A 535 19.30 7.68 23.59
N SER A 536 19.59 7.73 24.90
CA SER A 536 18.55 7.69 25.94
C SER A 536 17.74 8.98 25.95
N THR A 537 18.42 10.13 25.83
CA THR A 537 17.80 11.46 25.72
C THR A 537 16.98 11.56 24.44
N ILE A 538 17.50 11.07 23.31
CA ILE A 538 16.75 11.01 22.04
C ILE A 538 15.48 10.18 22.23
N ARG A 539 15.58 8.98 22.83
CA ARG A 539 14.42 8.11 23.07
C ARG A 539 13.36 8.78 23.93
N GLN A 540 13.77 9.46 24.99
CA GLN A 540 12.87 10.19 25.88
C GLN A 540 12.17 11.34 25.15
N GLY A 541 12.92 12.12 24.36
CA GLY A 541 12.37 13.20 23.53
C GLY A 541 11.34 12.72 22.51
N LEU A 542 11.66 11.63 21.78
CA LEU A 542 10.74 10.99 20.84
C LEU A 542 9.49 10.47 21.55
N THR A 543 9.64 9.80 22.69
CA THR A 543 8.50 9.28 23.48
C THR A 543 7.59 10.42 23.92
N LYS A 544 8.19 11.47 24.51
CA LYS A 544 7.46 12.64 24.98
C LYS A 544 6.70 13.32 23.85
N TYR A 545 7.34 13.53 22.70
CA TYR A 545 6.68 14.11 21.53
C TYR A 545 5.43 13.32 21.12
N LEU A 546 5.55 11.99 21.04
CA LEU A 546 4.44 11.12 20.66
C LEU A 546 3.32 11.08 21.72
N ASP A 547 3.67 11.17 23.00
CA ASP A 547 2.69 11.26 24.09
C ASP A 547 1.93 12.59 24.05
N ASP A 548 2.64 13.71 23.90
CA ASP A 548 2.03 15.03 23.78
C ASP A 548 1.11 15.12 22.54
N PHE A 549 1.53 14.52 21.42
CA PHE A 549 0.73 14.44 20.21
C PHE A 549 -0.60 13.69 20.41
N VAL A 550 -0.57 12.57 21.14
CA VAL A 550 -1.78 11.80 21.48
C VAL A 550 -2.65 12.55 22.49
N ALA A 551 -2.04 13.16 23.51
CA ALA A 551 -2.75 13.97 24.51
C ALA A 551 -3.48 15.16 23.88
N GLY A 552 -2.99 15.68 22.75
CA GLY A 552 -3.65 16.70 21.93
C GLY A 552 -4.90 16.23 21.17
N GLY A 553 -5.37 14.99 21.37
CA GLY A 553 -6.60 14.46 20.78
C GLY A 553 -6.41 13.65 19.49
N SER A 554 -5.16 13.39 19.09
CA SER A 554 -4.84 12.54 17.93
C SER A 554 -4.66 11.07 18.34
N SER A 555 -4.75 10.15 17.38
CA SER A 555 -4.47 8.72 17.62
C SER A 555 -3.70 8.08 16.46
N PHE A 556 -2.79 7.17 16.79
CA PHE A 556 -2.08 6.38 15.79
C PHE A 556 -2.91 5.16 15.40
N ALA A 557 -2.99 4.86 14.11
CA ALA A 557 -3.67 3.66 13.61
C ALA A 557 -3.02 2.38 14.16
N ASN A 558 -1.70 2.37 14.29
CA ASN A 558 -0.93 1.33 14.96
C ASN A 558 -0.25 1.94 16.21
N LYS A 559 -0.46 1.32 17.38
CA LYS A 559 0.08 1.79 18.66
C LYS A 559 1.59 1.55 18.82
N THR A 560 2.19 0.74 17.94
CA THR A 560 3.63 0.43 17.96
C THR A 560 4.45 1.71 17.78
N ARG A 561 5.42 1.91 18.67
CA ARG A 561 6.39 3.00 18.61
C ARG A 561 7.78 2.41 18.41
N PRO A 562 8.31 2.40 17.18
CA PRO A 562 9.64 1.84 16.93
C PRO A 562 10.68 2.80 17.51
N LEU A 563 11.20 2.49 18.70
CA LEU A 563 12.14 3.31 19.47
C LEU A 563 13.41 2.54 19.88
N ASP A 564 13.63 1.39 19.23
CA ASP A 564 14.78 0.51 19.48
C ASP A 564 16.09 1.24 19.20
N MET A 565 16.20 1.93 18.05
CA MET A 565 17.37 2.74 17.67
C MET A 565 18.68 1.95 17.74
N LYS A 566 18.65 0.76 17.12
CA LYS A 566 19.77 -0.19 17.14
C LYS A 566 20.82 0.20 16.09
N ASP A 567 20.37 0.39 14.86
CA ASP A 567 21.25 0.61 13.70
C ASP A 567 21.33 2.10 13.38
N LEU A 568 22.06 2.83 14.23
CA LEU A 568 22.23 4.28 14.11
C LEU A 568 23.46 4.64 13.29
N LYS A 569 23.40 5.82 12.65
CA LYS A 569 24.52 6.50 12.01
C LYS A 569 24.38 8.00 12.08
N VAL A 570 25.43 8.70 11.67
CA VAL A 570 25.49 10.16 11.72
C VAL A 570 25.63 10.71 10.31
N ILE A 571 24.87 11.76 10.01
CA ILE A 571 25.05 12.54 8.79
C ILE A 571 25.39 13.97 9.19
N ALA A 572 26.40 14.54 8.55
CA ALA A 572 26.72 15.96 8.70
C ALA A 572 26.71 16.64 7.34
N PHE A 573 26.29 17.90 7.30
CA PHE A 573 26.24 18.67 6.08
C PHE A 573 26.39 20.18 6.32
N ILE A 574 26.95 20.86 5.32
CA ILE A 574 27.14 22.30 5.29
C ILE A 574 26.09 22.91 4.37
N GLN A 575 25.33 23.87 4.86
CA GLN A 575 24.22 24.49 4.11
C GLN A 575 24.21 26.00 4.27
N ASP A 576 23.87 26.69 3.19
CA ASP A 576 23.62 28.13 3.17
C ASP A 576 22.13 28.42 3.41
N ASP A 577 21.80 29.09 4.51
CA ASP A 577 20.44 29.41 4.90
C ASP A 577 19.78 30.50 4.06
N ASN A 578 20.54 31.26 3.27
CA ASN A 578 19.96 32.24 2.36
C ASN A 578 19.33 31.57 1.13
N THR A 579 19.95 30.48 0.66
CA THR A 579 19.56 29.78 -0.57
C THR A 579 18.94 28.41 -0.31
N GLY A 580 19.15 27.87 0.88
CA GLY A 580 18.89 26.47 1.22
C GLY A 580 19.93 25.50 0.63
N LYS A 581 20.92 25.95 -0.14
CA LYS A 581 21.85 25.07 -0.87
C LYS A 581 22.75 24.30 0.10
N VAL A 582 22.82 22.98 -0.05
CA VAL A 582 23.79 22.13 0.64
C VAL A 582 25.08 22.11 -0.20
N LEU A 583 26.20 22.49 0.43
CA LEU A 583 27.51 22.62 -0.23
C LEU A 583 28.33 21.34 -0.19
N GLN A 584 28.22 20.58 0.89
CA GLN A 584 28.84 19.26 1.04
C GLN A 584 28.16 18.49 2.17
N ALA A 585 28.13 17.17 2.05
CA ALA A 585 27.60 16.27 3.07
C ALA A 585 28.52 15.06 3.26
N VAL A 586 28.43 14.43 4.42
CA VAL A 586 29.12 13.18 4.74
C VAL A 586 28.21 12.29 5.58
N GLU A 587 28.20 10.99 5.27
CA GLU A 587 27.63 9.95 6.12
C GLU A 587 28.77 9.27 6.89
N LEU A 588 28.59 9.16 8.20
CA LEU A 588 29.55 8.58 9.14
C LEU A 588 28.92 7.34 9.78
N PRO A 589 29.47 6.14 9.58
CA PRO A 589 29.07 4.98 10.36
C PRO A 589 29.37 5.23 11.85
N LEU A 590 28.61 4.58 12.73
CA LEU A 590 28.93 4.56 14.15
C LEU A 590 29.86 3.40 14.46
N ASP A 591 31.06 3.72 14.94
CA ASP A 591 31.95 2.72 15.52
C ASP A 591 31.45 2.40 16.93
N ASP A 592 30.87 1.20 17.10
CA ASP A 592 30.39 0.70 18.38
C ASP A 592 31.56 0.16 19.20
N HIS A 593 32.06 0.95 20.15
CA HIS A 593 32.91 0.43 21.20
C HIS A 593 32.02 -0.12 22.31
N ALA A 594 31.70 -1.41 22.23
CA ALA A 594 31.18 -2.15 23.37
C ALA A 594 32.11 -1.87 24.56
N SER A 595 31.56 -1.35 25.65
CA SER A 595 32.32 -1.00 26.85
C SER A 595 33.10 -2.22 27.34
N ALA A 596 34.39 -2.26 27.04
CA ALA A 596 35.32 -3.23 27.60
C ALA A 596 35.51 -2.90 29.08
N THR A 597 34.59 -3.39 29.92
CA THR A 597 34.78 -3.47 31.37
C THR A 597 33.93 -4.61 31.93
N LEU A 598 34.66 -5.60 32.49
CA LEU A 598 34.23 -6.73 33.33
C LEU A 598 33.92 -8.07 32.64
N GLU A 599 34.88 -8.61 31.89
CA GLU A 599 35.19 -10.05 31.92
C GLU A 599 36.53 -10.27 32.64
N THR A 600 36.55 -10.02 33.95
CA THR A 600 37.57 -10.59 34.85
C THR A 600 36.95 -10.91 36.19
N THR A 601 36.03 -11.88 36.24
CA THR A 601 35.98 -12.89 37.31
C THR A 601 35.00 -14.03 36.98
N ARG A 602 35.59 -15.16 36.58
CA ARG A 602 35.33 -16.54 37.03
C ARG A 602 33.91 -17.13 37.03
N LYS A 603 33.87 -18.29 36.36
CA LYS A 603 33.21 -19.58 36.66
C LYS A 603 31.76 -19.76 36.29
#